data_AF-A0A5A8A1F6-F1
#
_entry.id   AF-A0A5A8A1F6-F1
#
_cell.length_a   1.000
_cell.length_b   1.000
_cell.length_c   1.000
_cell.angle_alpha   90.00
_cell.angle_beta   90.00
_cell.angle_gamma   90.00
#
_symmetry.space_group_name_H-M   'P 1'
#
loop_
_entity.id
_entity.type
_entity.pdbx_description
1 polymer ?
#
loop_
_entity_poly.entity_id
_entity_poly.type
_entity_poly.pdbx_seq_one_letter_code
_entity_poly.pdbx_strand_id
1 'polypeptide(L)'
;MFGVSVANAQPRAENYRSEGAPMLQGITYKTWAISPGVGPEAAFERGTRAVLAEGFVNVNAGKRLGTLTAQQETSGSGRSQTLRVVVGKSGKGSRIDAVFMVQGGQAALSMSDNLCRIVDAVVG
;
A
#
# COMPACT_ATOMS: atom_id res chain seq x y z
N MET A 1 8.12 31.77 9.96
CA MET A 1 6.78 31.22 9.65
C MET A 1 7.00 29.92 8.91
N PHE A 2 7.15 28.80 9.63
CA PHE A 2 7.22 27.46 9.04
C PHE A 2 6.23 26.60 9.80
N GLY A 3 4.97 26.66 9.35
CA GLY A 3 3.95 25.74 9.80
C GLY A 3 4.30 24.36 9.26
N VAL A 4 4.95 23.55 10.09
CA VAL A 4 4.96 22.10 9.87
C VAL A 4 3.53 21.67 10.10
N SER A 5 2.76 21.60 9.01
CA SER A 5 1.51 20.84 9.01
C SER A 5 1.89 19.43 9.45
N VAL A 6 1.59 19.12 10.71
CA VAL A 6 1.60 17.74 11.18
C VAL A 6 0.70 16.99 10.21
N ALA A 7 1.33 16.18 9.37
CA ALA A 7 0.64 15.21 8.54
C ALA A 7 -0.33 14.50 9.49
N ASN A 8 -1.62 14.61 9.20
CA ASN A 8 -2.65 13.95 9.96
C ASN A 8 -2.52 12.44 9.69
N ALA A 9 -1.49 11.81 10.25
CA ALA A 9 -1.15 10.40 10.07
C ALA A 9 -2.13 9.46 10.79
N GLN A 10 -3.22 10.02 11.31
CA GLN A 10 -3.98 9.42 12.39
C GLN A 10 -4.87 8.23 11.92
N PRO A 11 -5.54 8.18 10.76
CA PRO A 11 -6.32 6.98 10.38
C PRO A 11 -5.52 5.86 9.69
N ARG A 12 -4.27 6.12 9.27
CA ARG A 12 -3.52 5.23 8.36
C ARG A 12 -2.54 4.31 9.07
N ALA A 13 -1.89 4.81 10.12
CA ALA A 13 -1.06 4.01 11.01
C ALA A 13 -1.92 3.09 11.90
N GLU A 14 -3.14 3.51 12.26
CA GLU A 14 -4.07 2.71 13.08
C GLU A 14 -4.42 1.36 12.45
N ASN A 15 -4.47 1.32 11.11
CA ASN A 15 -4.89 0.14 10.36
C ASN A 15 -3.72 -0.71 9.86
N TYR A 16 -2.49 -0.29 10.12
CA TYR A 16 -1.31 -1.04 9.77
C TYR A 16 -1.17 -2.29 10.65
N ARG A 17 -0.94 -3.43 10.02
CA ARG A 17 -0.70 -4.72 10.68
C ARG A 17 0.45 -5.44 9.97
N SER A 18 1.36 -6.00 10.76
CA SER A 18 2.35 -6.96 10.29
C SER A 18 2.01 -8.32 10.89
N GLU A 19 1.76 -9.30 10.03
CA GLU A 19 1.42 -10.67 10.42
C GLU A 19 2.44 -11.65 9.86
N GLY A 20 2.82 -12.65 10.66
CA GLY A 20 3.75 -13.70 10.26
C GLY A 20 5.05 -13.71 11.05
N ALA A 21 5.76 -14.84 10.98
CA ALA A 21 7.04 -15.04 11.63
C ALA A 21 8.16 -15.03 10.57
N PRO A 22 9.05 -14.02 10.56
CA PRO A 22 10.08 -13.83 9.53
C PRO A 22 10.92 -15.08 9.23
N MET A 23 11.18 -15.88 10.26
CA MET A 23 12.04 -17.06 10.16
C MET A 23 11.33 -18.36 9.75
N LEU A 24 9.99 -18.39 9.72
CA LEU A 24 9.22 -19.62 9.45
C LEU A 24 8.22 -19.50 8.29
N GLN A 25 7.48 -18.40 8.18
CA GLN A 25 6.29 -18.34 7.30
C GLN A 25 6.25 -17.10 6.37
N GLY A 26 7.24 -16.21 6.46
CA GLY A 26 7.22 -14.91 5.79
C GLY A 26 6.45 -13.87 6.61
N ILE A 27 6.48 -12.62 6.16
CA ILE A 27 5.78 -11.50 6.80
C ILE A 27 4.83 -10.87 5.78
N THR A 28 3.58 -10.70 6.18
CA THR A 28 2.59 -9.93 5.44
C THR A 28 2.37 -8.60 6.15
N TYR A 29 2.67 -7.51 5.45
CA TYR A 29 2.37 -6.16 5.88
C TYR A 29 1.10 -5.71 5.20
N LYS A 30 0.10 -5.24 5.96
CA LYS A 30 -1.17 -4.78 5.43
C LYS A 30 -1.57 -3.47 6.07
N THR A 31 -2.19 -2.59 5.29
CA THR A 31 -2.84 -1.37 5.77
C THR A 31 -4.02 -1.04 4.87
N TRP A 32 -4.93 -0.22 5.37
CA TRP A 32 -6.07 0.24 4.60
C TRP A 32 -6.50 1.63 5.04
N ALA A 33 -7.16 2.36 4.13
CA ALA A 33 -7.85 3.60 4.47
C ALA A 33 -9.12 3.77 3.64
N ILE A 34 -10.00 4.63 4.14
CA ILE A 34 -11.23 5.03 3.47
C ILE A 34 -11.07 6.49 3.04
N SER A 35 -11.32 6.75 1.77
CA SER A 35 -11.33 8.08 1.16
C SER A 35 -12.78 8.51 0.92
N PRO A 36 -13.38 9.33 1.82
CA PRO A 36 -14.72 9.84 1.62
C PRO A 36 -14.74 10.85 0.45
N GLY A 37 -15.66 10.68 -0.49
CA GLY A 37 -15.82 11.59 -1.63
C GLY A 37 -14.92 11.33 -2.84
N VAL A 38 -13.95 10.41 -2.74
CA VAL A 38 -13.18 9.95 -3.89
C VAL A 38 -13.83 8.69 -4.48
N GLY A 39 -14.18 8.75 -5.77
CA GLY A 39 -14.69 7.59 -6.50
C GLY A 39 -13.64 6.49 -6.66
N PRO A 40 -14.06 5.21 -6.78
CA PRO A 40 -13.14 4.08 -6.87
C PRO A 40 -12.16 4.16 -8.06
N GLU A 41 -12.59 4.74 -9.19
CA GLU A 41 -11.72 4.94 -10.34
C GLU A 41 -10.61 5.96 -10.06
N ALA A 42 -10.96 7.13 -9.53
CA ALA A 42 -9.99 8.15 -9.14
C ALA A 42 -9.03 7.64 -8.04
N ALA A 43 -9.54 6.88 -7.07
CA ALA A 43 -8.72 6.23 -6.06
C ALA A 43 -7.76 5.19 -6.65
N PHE A 44 -8.20 4.40 -7.62
CA PHE A 44 -7.36 3.43 -8.31
C PHE A 44 -6.22 4.09 -9.11
N GLU A 45 -6.51 5.18 -9.81
CA GLU A 45 -5.50 5.92 -10.57
C GLU A 45 -4.48 6.63 -9.67
N ARG A 46 -4.94 7.18 -8.54
CA ARG A 46 -4.05 7.75 -7.51
C ARG A 46 -3.14 6.67 -6.90
N GLY A 47 -3.71 5.53 -6.52
CA GLY A 47 -2.97 4.40 -5.96
C GLY A 47 -1.93 3.85 -6.94
N THR A 48 -2.30 3.71 -8.22
CA THR A 48 -1.37 3.24 -9.26
C THR A 48 -0.19 4.19 -9.43
N ARG A 49 -0.43 5.51 -9.46
CA ARG A 49 0.65 6.51 -9.53
C ARG A 49 1.57 6.47 -8.31
N ALA A 50 1.00 6.30 -7.12
CA ALA A 50 1.80 6.20 -5.90
C ALA A 50 2.68 4.95 -5.88
N VAL A 51 2.14 3.80 -6.31
CA VAL A 51 2.92 2.55 -6.44
C VAL A 51 4.07 2.71 -7.43
N LEU A 52 3.86 3.39 -8.56
CA LEU A 52 4.92 3.69 -9.52
C LEU A 52 5.98 4.65 -8.92
N ALA A 53 5.56 5.64 -8.15
CA ALA A 53 6.45 6.61 -7.51
C ALA A 53 7.34 5.98 -6.41
N GLU A 54 6.83 4.97 -5.69
CA GLU A 54 7.61 4.22 -4.69
C GLU A 54 8.59 3.21 -5.32
N GLY A 55 8.61 3.10 -6.66
CA GLY A 55 9.60 2.30 -7.39
C GLY A 55 9.23 0.82 -7.54
N PHE A 56 7.95 0.46 -7.40
CA PHE A 56 7.49 -0.88 -7.73
C PHE A 56 7.53 -1.11 -9.25
N VAL A 57 7.94 -2.32 -9.64
CA VAL A 57 8.05 -2.79 -11.02
C VAL A 57 7.01 -3.88 -11.32
N ASN A 58 6.91 -4.33 -12.57
CA ASN A 58 5.96 -5.37 -13.00
C ASN A 58 4.51 -5.06 -12.59
N VAL A 59 4.10 -3.80 -12.73
CA VAL A 59 2.78 -3.32 -12.34
C VAL A 59 1.70 -3.90 -13.26
N ASN A 60 0.74 -4.62 -12.68
CA ASN A 60 -0.46 -5.12 -13.36
C ASN A 60 -1.70 -4.43 -12.78
N ALA A 61 -2.33 -3.58 -13.60
CA ALA A 61 -3.49 -2.79 -13.21
C ALA A 61 -4.79 -3.41 -13.75
N GLY A 62 -5.50 -4.16 -12.93
CA GLY A 62 -6.83 -4.68 -13.21
C GLY A 62 -7.93 -3.65 -12.91
N LYS A 63 -8.01 -2.56 -13.71
CA LYS A 63 -9.00 -1.48 -13.52
C LYS A 63 -10.43 -1.98 -13.31
N ARG A 64 -10.84 -3.01 -14.06
CA ARG A 64 -12.18 -3.63 -13.94
C ARG A 64 -12.45 -4.27 -12.58
N LEU A 65 -11.42 -4.81 -11.95
CA LEU A 65 -11.49 -5.53 -10.67
C LEU A 65 -11.11 -4.61 -9.49
N GLY A 66 -10.64 -3.39 -9.75
CA GLY A 66 -10.09 -2.51 -8.73
C GLY A 66 -8.79 -3.05 -8.11
N THR A 67 -8.12 -4.00 -8.76
CA THR A 67 -6.93 -4.66 -8.21
C THR A 67 -5.67 -4.20 -8.94
N LEU A 68 -4.62 -3.93 -8.18
CA LEU A 68 -3.30 -3.57 -8.68
C LEU A 68 -2.30 -4.51 -8.04
N THR A 69 -1.49 -5.20 -8.83
CA THR A 69 -0.35 -5.95 -8.31
C THR A 69 0.94 -5.34 -8.82
N ALA A 70 1.98 -5.38 -7.99
CA ALA A 70 3.29 -4.92 -8.37
C ALA A 70 4.35 -5.71 -7.60
N GLN A 71 5.60 -5.59 -8.01
CA GLN A 71 6.73 -6.31 -7.43
C GLN A 71 7.82 -5.32 -7.03
N GLN A 72 8.52 -5.59 -5.95
CA GLN A 72 9.71 -4.83 -5.56
C GLN A 72 10.66 -5.73 -4.81
N GLU A 73 11.97 -5.57 -5.04
CA GLU A 73 12.98 -6.19 -4.20
C GLU A 73 13.35 -5.23 -3.08
N THR A 74 12.95 -5.57 -1.86
CA THR A 74 13.13 -4.73 -0.66
C THR A 74 14.06 -5.37 0.37
N SER A 75 14.41 -6.65 0.18
CA SER A 75 15.18 -7.44 1.14
C SER A 75 16.65 -7.65 0.78
N GLY A 76 17.10 -7.15 -0.38
CA GLY A 76 18.48 -7.33 -0.86
C GLY A 76 18.87 -8.78 -1.15
N SER A 77 17.88 -9.66 -1.35
CA SER A 77 18.09 -11.10 -1.52
C SER A 77 17.91 -11.58 -2.97
N GLY A 78 17.70 -10.66 -3.92
CA GLY A 78 17.44 -10.99 -5.33
C GLY A 78 16.09 -11.64 -5.61
N ARG A 79 15.17 -11.70 -4.64
CA ARG A 79 13.80 -12.22 -4.83
C ARG A 79 12.80 -11.11 -4.60
N SER A 80 12.04 -10.80 -5.65
CA SER A 80 10.99 -9.79 -5.61
C SER A 80 9.87 -10.19 -4.65
N GLN A 81 9.45 -9.27 -3.81
CA GLN A 81 8.23 -9.36 -3.03
C GLN A 81 7.05 -8.79 -3.81
N THR A 82 5.84 -9.25 -3.47
CA THR A 82 4.62 -8.87 -4.19
C THR A 82 3.81 -7.89 -3.36
N LEU A 83 3.53 -6.73 -3.95
CA LEU A 83 2.50 -5.80 -3.51
C LEU A 83 1.17 -6.13 -4.20
N ARG A 84 0.10 -6.11 -3.42
CA ARG A 84 -1.28 -6.17 -3.90
C ARG A 84 -2.05 -5.01 -3.28
N VAL A 85 -2.61 -4.17 -4.12
CA VAL A 85 -3.51 -3.08 -3.75
C VAL A 85 -4.90 -3.38 -4.30
N VAL A 86 -5.93 -3.16 -3.50
CA VAL A 86 -7.32 -3.35 -3.88
C VAL A 86 -8.06 -2.06 -3.57
N VAL A 87 -8.81 -1.54 -4.54
CA VAL A 87 -9.65 -0.36 -4.40
C VAL A 87 -11.09 -0.79 -4.64
N GLY A 88 -11.93 -0.57 -3.63
CA GLY A 88 -13.35 -0.88 -3.66
C GLY A 88 -14.20 0.34 -3.32
N LYS A 89 -15.48 0.30 -3.70
CA LYS A 89 -16.45 1.30 -3.24
C LYS A 89 -16.72 1.11 -1.75
N SER A 90 -16.74 2.21 -0.99
CA SER A 90 -17.08 2.20 0.44
C SER A 90 -17.96 3.40 0.78
N GLY A 91 -19.24 3.15 1.08
CA GLY A 91 -20.22 4.20 1.31
C GLY A 91 -20.32 5.19 0.14
N LYS A 92 -20.07 6.47 0.43
CA LYS A 92 -20.04 7.57 -0.56
C LYS A 92 -18.64 7.81 -1.17
N GLY A 93 -17.67 6.96 -0.87
CA GLY A 93 -16.30 7.09 -1.34
C GLY A 93 -15.71 5.73 -1.72
N SER A 94 -14.42 5.58 -1.48
CA SER A 94 -13.67 4.37 -1.81
C SER A 94 -12.78 3.95 -0.67
N ARG A 95 -12.56 2.64 -0.56
CA ARG A 95 -11.61 2.04 0.36
C ARG A 95 -10.44 1.51 -0.46
N ILE A 96 -9.23 1.75 0.02
CA ILE A 96 -8.01 1.19 -0.52
C ILE A 96 -7.39 0.28 0.55
N ASP A 97 -7.09 -0.96 0.17
CA ASP A 97 -6.38 -1.95 0.95
C ASP A 97 -5.05 -2.24 0.26
N ALA A 98 -3.93 -2.11 0.98
CA ALA A 98 -2.59 -2.39 0.46
C ALA A 98 -1.95 -3.51 1.29
N VAL A 99 -1.49 -4.55 0.60
CA VAL A 99 -0.92 -5.77 1.19
C VAL A 99 0.41 -6.07 0.52
N PHE A 100 1.47 -6.18 1.30
CA PHE A 100 2.80 -6.53 0.84
C PHE A 100 3.26 -7.82 1.49
N MET A 101 3.57 -8.81 0.65
CA MET A 101 3.91 -10.15 1.09
C MET A 101 5.40 -10.41 0.88
N VAL A 102 6.08 -10.68 1.99
CA VAL A 102 7.51 -11.00 2.06
C VAL A 102 7.67 -12.48 2.37
N GLN A 103 8.48 -13.20 1.60
CA GLN A 103 8.67 -14.64 1.82
C GLN A 103 9.52 -14.90 3.07
N GLY A 104 9.41 -16.09 3.64
CA GLY A 104 10.23 -16.51 4.79
C GLY A 104 11.73 -16.42 4.47
N GLY A 105 12.52 -15.98 5.46
CA GLY A 105 13.95 -15.74 5.29
C GLY A 105 14.30 -14.38 4.66
N GLN A 106 13.33 -13.50 4.45
CA GLN A 106 13.53 -12.14 3.97
C GLN A 106 12.95 -11.14 4.97
N ALA A 107 13.60 -9.98 5.12
CA ALA A 107 13.09 -8.85 5.89
C ALA A 107 12.99 -7.63 4.98
N ALA A 108 11.85 -6.95 5.00
CA ALA A 108 11.67 -5.65 4.37
C ALA A 108 11.83 -4.55 5.43
N LEU A 109 12.70 -3.57 5.17
CA LEU A 109 12.88 -2.41 6.04
C LEU A 109 11.90 -1.30 5.62
N SER A 110 11.38 -0.55 6.59
CA SER A 110 10.55 0.65 6.36
C SER A 110 9.26 0.44 5.54
N MET A 111 8.67 -0.76 5.54
CA MET A 111 7.45 -1.05 4.78
C MET A 111 6.22 -0.28 5.30
N SER A 112 6.21 0.09 6.58
CA SER A 112 5.17 0.94 7.17
C SER A 112 5.04 2.28 6.46
N ASP A 113 6.15 2.97 6.22
CA ASP A 113 6.16 4.29 5.57
C ASP A 113 5.73 4.19 4.11
N ASN A 114 6.25 3.20 3.40
CA ASN A 114 5.97 2.98 1.98
C ASN A 114 4.47 2.67 1.76
N LEU A 115 3.91 1.75 2.56
CA LEU A 115 2.48 1.47 2.51
C LEU A 115 1.61 2.66 2.93
N CYS A 116 2.04 3.45 3.92
CA CYS A 116 1.33 4.67 4.29
C CYS A 116 1.28 5.66 3.12
N ARG A 117 2.41 5.92 2.43
CA ARG A 117 2.45 6.85 1.29
C ARG A 117 1.52 6.44 0.14
N ILE A 118 1.47 5.14 -0.19
CA ILE A 118 0.59 4.63 -1.25
C ILE A 118 -0.88 4.94 -0.94
N VAL A 119 -1.28 4.68 0.30
CA VAL A 119 -2.66 4.88 0.71
C VAL A 119 -2.93 6.39 0.92
N ASP A 120 -1.92 7.19 1.33
CA ASP A 120 -1.99 8.66 1.47
C ASP A 120 -2.34 9.36 0.17
N ALA A 121 -1.70 8.94 -0.91
CA ALA A 121 -1.97 9.47 -2.25
C ALA A 121 -3.43 9.31 -2.70
N VAL A 122 -4.18 8.38 -2.10
CA VAL A 122 -5.60 8.14 -2.44
C VAL A 122 -6.56 9.00 -1.63
N VAL A 123 -6.22 9.31 -0.38
CA VAL A 123 -7.08 10.06 0.54
C VAL A 123 -6.91 11.59 0.38
N GLY A 124 -5.74 12.03 -0.11
CA GLY A 124 -5.40 13.44 -0.32
C GLY A 124 -6.06 14.12 -1.51
#